data_AF-A0A7S3Y2B2-F1
#
_entry.id   AF-A0A7S3Y2B2-F1
#
_cell.length_a   1.000
_cell.length_b   1.000
_cell.length_c   1.000
_cell.angle_alpha   90.00
_cell.angle_beta   90.00
_cell.angle_gamma   90.00
#
_symmetry.space_group_name_H-M   'P 1'
#
loop_
_entity.id
_entity.type
_entity.pdbx_description
1 polymer ?
#
loop_
_entity_poly.entity_id
_entity_poly.type
_entity_poly.pdbx_seq_one_letter_code
_entity_poly.pdbx_strand_id
1 'polypeptide(L)'
;TNVNEFLEIVFDSLITESSSPTAPHLDDSETEGRDSTTSEAVANQSCSSAEVRPYRLTLEEKKAMSELSLQCLHSIGENVQRTLSQLLQIRQEAHCTIQLEELKQIWDMTTDFLKHTEKVSGSKGYTLKSTLLAQATAFAEARHAAFMNRLLTTLDAEKWVQAEVSAKRQRQLDALAAE
;
A
#
# COMPACT_ATOMS: atom_id res chain seq x y z
N THR A 1 15.35 9.55 12.57
CA THR A 1 14.09 10.07 12.01
C THR A 1 13.56 9.02 11.07
N ASN A 2 12.40 8.46 11.40
CA ASN A 2 11.88 7.24 10.81
C ASN A 2 11.34 7.56 9.41
N VAL A 3 11.73 6.82 8.37
CA VAL A 3 11.27 7.08 6.98
C VAL A 3 9.74 7.04 6.87
N ASN A 4 9.09 6.24 7.73
CA ASN A 4 7.63 6.22 7.85
C ASN A 4 7.05 7.53 8.39
N GLU A 5 7.75 8.21 9.29
CA GLU A 5 7.30 9.49 9.88
C GLU A 5 7.40 10.63 8.87
N PHE A 6 8.45 10.64 8.04
CA PHE A 6 8.57 11.61 6.95
C PHE A 6 7.49 11.41 5.88
N LEU A 7 7.15 10.17 5.57
CA LEU A 7 6.12 9.87 4.56
C LEU A 7 4.71 10.07 5.09
N GLU A 8 4.43 9.78 6.36
CA GLU A 8 3.19 10.19 7.02
C GLU A 8 3.02 11.71 6.93
N ILE A 9 4.07 12.49 7.20
CA ILE A 9 4.04 13.96 7.05
C ILE A 9 3.77 14.37 5.59
N VAL A 10 4.40 13.71 4.61
CA VAL A 10 4.18 13.99 3.18
C VAL A 10 2.76 13.63 2.75
N PHE A 11 2.25 12.46 3.16
CA PHE A 11 0.88 12.04 2.88
C PHE A 11 -0.14 12.96 3.55
N ASP A 12 0.04 13.30 4.82
CA ASP A 12 -0.88 14.19 5.54
C ASP A 12 -0.88 15.62 5.00
N SER A 13 0.29 16.13 4.58
CA SER A 13 0.39 17.44 3.91
C SER A 13 -0.31 17.46 2.55
N LEU A 14 -0.27 16.35 1.80
CA LEU A 14 -0.94 16.23 0.51
C LEU A 14 -2.45 15.98 0.65
N ILE A 15 -2.90 15.31 1.72
CA ILE A 15 -4.33 15.09 2.03
C ILE A 15 -5.03 16.40 2.45
N THR A 16 -4.32 17.32 3.10
CA THR A 16 -4.90 18.63 3.45
C THR A 16 -5.26 19.50 2.25
N GLU A 17 -4.75 19.20 1.05
CA GLU A 17 -5.14 19.88 -0.19
C GLU A 17 -6.34 19.23 -0.91
N SER A 18 -6.76 18.00 -0.53
CA SER A 18 -7.79 17.23 -1.26
C SER A 18 -9.16 17.12 -0.57
N SER A 19 -9.37 17.71 0.61
CA SER A 19 -10.56 17.37 1.43
C SER A 19 -11.87 18.02 0.95
N SER A 20 -12.80 17.20 0.44
CA SER A 20 -14.25 17.38 0.59
C SER A 20 -14.94 16.02 0.84
N PRO A 21 -15.89 15.91 1.79
CA PRO A 21 -16.31 14.62 2.35
C PRO A 21 -17.63 14.10 1.79
N THR A 22 -17.81 12.78 1.68
CA THR A 22 -19.14 12.15 1.67
C THR A 22 -19.12 10.80 2.39
N ALA A 23 -20.15 10.61 3.20
CA ALA A 23 -20.31 9.68 4.31
C ALA A 23 -20.93 8.31 3.87
N PRO A 24 -21.12 7.36 4.82
CA PRO A 24 -21.14 5.91 4.57
C PRO A 24 -22.55 5.33 4.35
N HIS A 25 -22.61 4.09 3.84
CA HIS A 25 -23.82 3.27 3.77
C HIS A 25 -23.61 1.91 4.47
N LEU A 26 -24.61 1.55 5.27
CA LEU A 26 -24.75 0.39 6.17
C LEU A 26 -25.52 -0.78 5.52
N ASP A 27 -25.73 -1.83 6.33
CA ASP A 27 -26.65 -2.99 6.24
C ASP A 27 -26.14 -4.24 5.50
N ASP A 28 -25.89 -5.36 6.20
CA ASP A 28 -26.83 -6.34 6.84
C ASP A 28 -27.21 -7.42 5.80
N SER A 29 -27.34 -8.73 6.03
CA SER A 29 -27.57 -9.58 7.21
C SER A 29 -27.69 -11.05 6.70
N GLU A 30 -27.40 -12.05 7.57
CA GLU A 30 -28.11 -13.36 7.69
C GLU A 30 -28.04 -14.40 6.52
N THR A 31 -28.13 -15.73 6.63
CA THR A 31 -28.40 -16.75 7.68
C THR A 31 -28.31 -18.18 7.08
N GLU A 32 -28.37 -19.20 7.97
CA GLU A 32 -28.76 -20.62 7.76
C GLU A 32 -27.71 -21.59 7.15
N GLY A 33 -27.45 -22.80 7.68
CA GLY A 33 -28.23 -23.65 8.58
C GLY A 33 -28.80 -24.85 7.82
N ARG A 34 -28.17 -26.03 7.89
CA ARG A 34 -28.87 -27.34 7.96
C ARG A 34 -27.96 -28.57 8.00
N ASP A 35 -28.28 -29.37 8.99
CA ASP A 35 -27.92 -30.75 9.26
C ASP A 35 -28.68 -31.71 8.32
N SER A 36 -28.12 -32.89 8.02
CA SER A 36 -28.79 -34.21 8.00
C SER A 36 -27.94 -35.29 7.31
N THR A 37 -27.33 -36.12 8.15
CA THR A 37 -27.36 -37.59 8.13
C THR A 37 -27.87 -38.31 6.88
N THR A 38 -27.00 -39.16 6.31
CA THR A 38 -27.40 -40.48 5.79
C THR A 38 -26.39 -41.53 6.22
N SER A 39 -26.94 -42.54 6.89
CA SER A 39 -26.30 -43.76 7.37
C SER A 39 -25.97 -44.68 6.20
N GLU A 40 -24.78 -45.28 6.20
CA GLU A 40 -24.58 -46.58 5.56
C GLU A 40 -23.56 -47.39 6.37
N ALA A 41 -24.08 -48.45 6.98
CA ALA A 41 -23.33 -49.47 7.70
C ALA A 41 -22.68 -50.41 6.69
N VAL A 42 -21.34 -50.56 6.75
CA VAL A 42 -20.66 -51.66 6.08
C VAL A 42 -19.64 -52.30 7.04
N ALA A 43 -20.06 -53.48 7.49
CA ALA A 43 -19.29 -54.68 7.79
C ALA A 43 -17.88 -54.53 8.38
N ASN A 44 -17.78 -54.96 9.64
CA ASN A 44 -16.61 -55.48 10.30
C ASN A 44 -15.71 -56.29 9.36
N GLN A 45 -14.50 -55.79 9.11
CA GLN A 45 -13.36 -56.62 8.76
C GLN A 45 -12.30 -56.41 9.84
N SER A 46 -12.14 -57.41 10.71
CA SER A 46 -11.10 -57.48 11.72
C SER A 46 -9.73 -57.41 11.05
N CYS A 47 -9.16 -56.21 10.99
CA CYS A 47 -7.75 -56.01 10.70
C CYS A 47 -6.97 -56.38 11.96
N SER A 48 -6.06 -57.33 11.82
CA SER A 48 -5.13 -57.72 12.88
C SER A 48 -4.49 -56.46 13.47
N SER A 49 -4.53 -56.34 14.80
CA SER A 49 -3.75 -55.34 15.53
C SER A 49 -2.25 -55.61 15.32
N ALA A 50 -1.71 -55.19 14.18
CA ALA A 50 -0.35 -54.73 14.13
C ALA A 50 -0.33 -53.48 15.00
N GLU A 51 0.29 -53.56 16.18
CA GLU A 51 0.60 -52.39 16.98
C GLU A 51 1.27 -51.34 16.07
N VAL A 52 0.50 -50.34 15.66
CA VAL A 52 1.06 -49.13 15.07
C VAL A 52 1.79 -48.45 16.21
N ARG A 53 3.07 -48.79 16.38
CA ARG A 53 3.95 -48.03 17.27
C ARG A 53 3.82 -46.58 16.83
N PRO A 54 3.34 -45.66 17.68
CA PRO A 54 3.33 -44.25 17.31
C PRO A 54 4.77 -43.89 17.01
N TYR A 55 5.05 -43.44 15.78
CA TYR A 55 6.38 -42.95 15.38
C TYR A 55 6.76 -41.83 16.36
N ARG A 56 7.55 -42.16 17.39
CA ARG A 56 8.12 -41.19 18.30
C ARG A 56 9.40 -40.69 17.68
N LEU A 57 9.30 -39.55 16.99
CA LEU A 57 10.46 -38.79 16.52
C LEU A 57 11.42 -38.57 17.69
N THR A 58 12.68 -38.91 17.46
CA THR A 58 13.80 -38.61 18.35
C THR A 58 13.94 -37.09 18.51
N LEU A 59 14.63 -36.66 19.58
CA LEU A 59 14.84 -35.24 19.82
C LEU A 59 15.61 -34.56 18.67
N GLU A 60 16.54 -35.28 18.05
CA GLU A 60 17.34 -34.79 16.92
C GLU A 60 16.50 -34.65 15.64
N GLU A 61 15.61 -35.59 15.35
CA GLU A 61 14.68 -35.46 14.21
C GLU A 61 13.70 -34.30 14.39
N LYS A 62 13.23 -34.06 15.63
CA LYS A 62 12.38 -32.89 15.94
C LYS A 62 13.12 -31.57 15.74
N LYS A 63 14.39 -31.50 16.16
CA LYS A 63 15.24 -30.32 15.95
C LYS A 63 15.48 -30.08 14.46
N ALA A 64 15.89 -31.12 13.71
CA ALA A 64 16.14 -31.03 12.27
C ALA A 64 14.89 -30.57 11.51
N MET A 65 13.71 -31.11 11.86
CA MET A 65 12.44 -30.69 11.27
C MET A 65 12.11 -29.22 11.58
N SER A 66 12.36 -28.75 12.80
CA SER A 66 12.16 -27.35 13.18
C SER A 66 13.14 -26.39 12.49
N GLU A 67 14.37 -26.83 12.24
CA GLU A 67 15.36 -26.03 11.52
C GLU A 67 14.99 -25.92 10.05
N LEU A 68 14.60 -27.04 9.43
CA LEU A 68 14.17 -27.07 8.04
C LEU A 68 12.91 -26.21 7.82
N SER A 69 11.94 -26.25 8.75
CA SER A 69 10.73 -25.43 8.65
C SER A 69 11.06 -23.93 8.73
N LEU A 70 12.01 -23.53 9.59
CA LEU A 70 12.45 -22.14 9.70
C LEU A 70 13.18 -21.66 8.44
N GLN A 71 14.06 -22.48 7.87
CA GLN A 71 14.73 -22.18 6.59
C GLN A 71 13.71 -22.04 5.44
N CYS A 72 12.70 -22.92 5.42
CA CYS A 72 11.63 -22.86 4.44
C CYS A 72 10.82 -21.56 4.57
N LEU A 73 10.41 -21.18 5.79
CA LEU A 73 9.71 -19.93 6.05
C LEU A 73 10.53 -18.69 5.64
N HIS A 74 11.83 -18.69 5.90
CA HIS A 74 12.72 -17.62 5.46
C HIS A 74 12.74 -17.49 3.93
N SER A 75 12.97 -18.60 3.23
CA SER A 75 13.04 -18.63 1.76
C SER A 75 11.71 -18.21 1.12
N ILE A 76 10.57 -18.69 1.66
CA ILE A 76 9.25 -18.27 1.21
C ILE A 76 9.06 -16.76 1.42
N GLY A 77 9.40 -16.25 2.61
CA GLY A 77 9.31 -14.83 2.93
C GLY A 77 10.07 -13.95 1.93
N GLU A 78 11.32 -14.30 1.62
CA GLU A 78 12.13 -13.58 0.62
C GLU A 78 11.52 -13.65 -0.78
N ASN A 79 10.99 -14.80 -1.18
CA ASN A 79 10.37 -14.95 -2.50
C ASN A 79 9.12 -14.10 -2.63
N VAL A 80 8.21 -14.12 -1.65
CA VAL A 80 7.00 -13.29 -1.68
C VAL A 80 7.36 -11.81 -1.70
N GLN A 81 8.32 -11.37 -0.88
CA GLN A 81 8.79 -9.99 -0.88
C GLN A 81 9.36 -9.57 -2.25
N ARG A 82 10.13 -10.45 -2.89
CA ARG A 82 10.68 -10.20 -4.24
C ARG A 82 9.57 -10.09 -5.29
N THR A 83 8.62 -11.01 -5.29
CA THR A 83 7.50 -11.00 -6.25
C THR A 83 6.62 -9.76 -6.08
N LEU A 84 6.33 -9.37 -4.83
CA LEU A 84 5.59 -8.13 -4.56
C LEU A 84 6.37 -6.89 -5.04
N SER A 85 7.69 -6.85 -4.83
CA SER A 85 8.52 -5.75 -5.31
C SER A 85 8.44 -5.64 -6.84
N GLN A 86 8.54 -6.77 -7.55
CA GLN A 86 8.41 -6.80 -9.01
C GLN A 86 7.02 -6.34 -9.48
N LEU A 87 5.96 -6.77 -8.79
CA LEU A 87 4.59 -6.35 -9.09
C LEU A 87 4.41 -4.83 -8.95
N LEU A 88 4.92 -4.25 -7.86
CA LEU A 88 4.88 -2.80 -7.64
C LEU A 88 5.66 -2.03 -8.69
N GLN A 89 6.82 -2.54 -9.11
CA GLN A 89 7.63 -1.93 -10.19
C GLN A 89 6.87 -1.92 -11.53
N ILE A 90 6.28 -3.05 -11.92
CA ILE A 90 5.53 -3.13 -13.19
C ILE A 90 4.32 -2.19 -13.17
N ARG A 91 3.71 -1.98 -12.00
CA ARG A 91 2.55 -1.09 -11.85
C ARG A 91 2.90 0.36 -11.56
N GLN A 92 4.18 0.73 -11.56
CA GLN A 92 4.61 2.07 -11.16
C GLN A 92 3.91 3.18 -11.96
N GLU A 93 3.87 3.06 -13.30
CA GLU A 93 3.22 4.06 -14.15
C GLU A 93 1.72 4.21 -13.88
N ALA A 94 1.02 3.09 -13.66
CA ALA A 94 -0.40 3.10 -13.31
C ALA A 94 -0.62 3.72 -11.93
N HIS A 95 0.25 3.45 -10.97
CA HIS A 95 0.18 4.05 -9.64
C HIS A 95 0.51 5.55 -9.63
N CYS A 96 1.06 6.12 -10.70
CA CYS A 96 1.23 7.57 -10.84
C CYS A 96 -0.07 8.29 -11.26
N THR A 97 -1.10 7.57 -11.72
CA THR A 97 -2.35 8.18 -12.23
C THR A 97 -3.54 8.03 -11.29
N ILE A 98 -3.43 7.19 -10.25
CA ILE A 98 -4.45 6.99 -9.22
C ILE A 98 -4.55 8.19 -8.26
N GLN A 99 -5.55 8.16 -7.39
CA GLN A 99 -5.69 9.15 -6.32
C GLN A 99 -4.71 8.88 -5.18
N LEU A 100 -4.41 9.93 -4.40
CA LEU A 100 -3.46 9.84 -3.28
C LEU A 100 -3.92 8.82 -2.23
N GLU A 101 -5.22 8.78 -1.97
CA GLU A 101 -5.86 7.90 -1.00
C GLU A 101 -5.66 6.43 -1.39
N GLU A 102 -5.75 6.12 -2.69
CA GLU A 102 -5.51 4.77 -3.21
C GLU A 102 -4.02 4.39 -3.08
N LEU A 103 -3.11 5.32 -3.32
CA LEU A 103 -1.68 5.09 -3.11
C LEU A 103 -1.35 4.87 -1.63
N LYS A 104 -1.97 5.64 -0.72
CA LYS A 104 -1.83 5.46 0.74
C LYS A 104 -2.32 4.09 1.17
N GLN A 105 -3.46 3.62 0.65
CA GLN A 105 -3.92 2.26 0.92
C GLN A 105 -2.92 1.19 0.49
N ILE A 106 -2.30 1.32 -0.70
CA ILE A 106 -1.25 0.40 -1.16
C ILE A 106 -0.03 0.45 -0.23
N TRP A 107 0.36 1.65 0.20
CA TRP A 107 1.46 1.85 1.15
C TRP A 107 1.19 1.12 2.48
N ASP A 108 0.03 1.34 3.06
CA ASP A 108 -0.36 0.77 4.36
C ASP A 108 -0.45 -0.75 4.29
N MET A 109 -1.15 -1.29 3.27
CA MET A 109 -1.28 -2.73 3.05
C MET A 109 0.09 -3.40 2.87
N THR A 110 0.98 -2.79 2.08
CA THR A 110 2.32 -3.35 1.84
C THR A 110 3.18 -3.30 3.10
N THR A 111 3.10 -2.22 3.86
CA THR A 111 3.85 -2.03 5.11
C THR A 111 3.37 -3.00 6.18
N ASP A 112 2.06 -3.20 6.30
CA ASP A 112 1.48 -4.16 7.23
C ASP A 112 1.80 -5.60 6.84
N PHE A 113 1.70 -5.95 5.55
CA PHE A 113 2.19 -7.23 5.05
C PHE A 113 3.65 -7.48 5.47
N LEU A 114 4.49 -6.45 5.39
CA LEU A 114 5.89 -6.56 5.71
C LEU A 114 6.15 -6.77 7.20
N LYS A 115 5.41 -6.07 8.08
CA LYS A 115 5.47 -6.29 9.54
C LYS A 115 5.12 -7.75 9.90
N HIS A 116 4.08 -8.31 9.27
CA HIS A 116 3.67 -9.70 9.49
C HIS A 116 4.70 -10.68 8.95
N THR A 117 5.21 -10.44 7.75
CA THR A 117 6.19 -11.31 7.10
C THR A 117 7.52 -11.30 7.83
N GLU A 118 7.97 -10.16 8.34
CA GLU A 118 9.18 -10.02 9.16
C GLU A 118 9.09 -10.85 10.44
N LYS A 119 7.92 -10.86 11.09
CA LYS A 119 7.68 -11.62 12.32
C LYS A 119 7.74 -13.12 12.10
N VAL A 120 7.26 -13.61 10.95
CA VAL A 120 7.16 -15.04 10.66
C VAL A 120 8.42 -15.60 9.99
N SER A 121 9.02 -14.85 9.06
CA SER A 121 10.15 -15.31 8.24
C SER A 121 11.52 -14.83 8.74
N GLY A 122 11.56 -13.78 9.57
CA GLY A 122 12.80 -13.12 9.98
C GLY A 122 13.45 -12.24 8.89
N SER A 123 12.91 -12.23 7.67
CA SER A 123 13.46 -11.43 6.55
C SER A 123 12.94 -9.99 6.57
N LYS A 124 13.85 -9.02 6.67
CA LYS A 124 13.60 -7.57 6.87
C LYS A 124 13.12 -6.79 5.64
N GLY A 125 12.86 -7.47 4.52
CA GLY A 125 12.08 -6.91 3.40
C GLY A 125 12.61 -5.62 2.77
N TYR A 126 13.92 -5.36 2.82
CA TYR A 126 14.51 -4.08 2.41
C TYR A 126 14.20 -3.70 0.95
N THR A 127 14.26 -4.66 0.03
CA THR A 127 13.96 -4.43 -1.39
C THR A 127 12.51 -4.00 -1.63
N LEU A 128 11.58 -4.55 -0.85
CA LEU A 128 10.17 -4.17 -0.95
C LEU A 128 9.96 -2.76 -0.41
N LYS A 129 10.58 -2.43 0.74
CA LYS A 129 10.54 -1.06 1.30
C LYS A 129 11.11 -0.03 0.33
N SER A 130 12.27 -0.32 -0.28
CA SER A 130 12.88 0.60 -1.25
C SER A 130 12.04 0.77 -2.50
N THR A 131 11.41 -0.31 -2.97
CA THR A 131 10.51 -0.26 -4.13
C THR A 131 9.27 0.56 -3.83
N LEU A 132 8.67 0.36 -2.66
CA LEU A 132 7.49 1.10 -2.22
C LEU A 132 7.81 2.60 -2.08
N LEU A 133 8.97 2.94 -1.54
CA LEU A 133 9.47 4.32 -1.48
C LEU A 133 9.64 4.91 -2.88
N ALA A 134 10.29 4.18 -3.80
CA ALA A 134 10.47 4.63 -5.18
C ALA A 134 9.14 4.89 -5.88
N GLN A 135 8.11 4.09 -5.59
CA GLN A 135 6.76 4.30 -6.11
C GLN A 135 6.13 5.58 -5.56
N ALA A 136 6.24 5.84 -4.25
CA ALA A 136 5.73 7.07 -3.64
C ALA A 136 6.43 8.32 -4.20
N THR A 137 7.76 8.27 -4.38
CA THR A 137 8.53 9.35 -5.00
C THR A 137 8.07 9.60 -6.45
N ALA A 138 7.96 8.54 -7.26
CA ALA A 138 7.52 8.68 -8.65
C ALA A 138 6.11 9.26 -8.77
N PHE A 139 5.20 8.89 -7.86
CA PHE A 139 3.87 9.51 -7.79
C PHE A 139 3.94 11.01 -7.49
N ALA A 140 4.74 11.40 -6.49
CA ALA A 140 4.89 12.81 -6.12
C ALA A 140 5.47 13.64 -7.28
N GLU A 141 6.47 13.11 -7.97
CA GLU A 141 7.07 13.73 -9.16
C GLU A 141 6.06 13.88 -10.29
N ALA A 142 5.29 12.83 -10.59
CA ALA A 142 4.25 12.87 -11.61
C ALA A 142 3.16 13.90 -11.28
N ARG A 143 2.75 13.98 -10.01
CA ARG A 143 1.75 14.94 -9.55
C ARG A 143 2.26 16.37 -9.62
N HIS A 144 3.51 16.60 -9.22
CA HIS A 144 4.16 17.90 -9.33
C HIS A 144 4.24 18.37 -10.79
N ALA A 145 4.68 17.49 -11.69
CA ALA A 145 4.72 17.79 -13.12
C ALA A 145 3.33 18.11 -13.68
N ALA A 146 2.29 17.38 -13.27
CA ALA A 146 0.92 17.65 -13.67
C ALA A 146 0.43 19.04 -13.20
N PHE A 147 0.73 19.42 -11.95
CA PHE A 147 0.39 20.75 -11.43
C PHE A 147 1.15 21.88 -12.13
N MET A 148 2.44 21.70 -12.41
CA MET A 148 3.22 22.65 -13.20
C MET A 148 2.62 22.84 -14.59
N ASN A 149 2.32 21.75 -15.29
CA ASN A 149 1.71 21.80 -16.62
C ASN A 149 0.34 22.50 -16.60
N ARG A 150 -0.48 22.23 -15.58
CA ARG A 150 -1.75 22.92 -15.39
C ARG A 150 -1.57 24.41 -15.17
N LEU A 151 -0.60 24.81 -14.35
CA LEU A 151 -0.29 26.23 -14.11
C LEU A 151 0.16 26.91 -15.40
N LEU A 152 1.09 26.31 -16.14
CA LEU A 152 1.53 26.82 -17.45
C LEU A 152 0.36 26.99 -18.41
N THR A 153 -0.48 25.96 -18.54
CA THR A 153 -1.68 26.02 -19.40
C THR A 153 -2.63 27.13 -18.96
N THR A 154 -2.76 27.36 -17.66
CA THR A 154 -3.61 28.44 -17.12
C THR A 154 -3.02 29.81 -17.45
N LEU A 155 -1.72 30.00 -17.25
CA LEU A 155 -1.00 31.24 -17.58
C LEU A 155 -1.01 31.54 -19.09
N ASP A 156 -0.89 30.51 -19.93
CA ASP A 156 -0.97 30.65 -21.39
C ASP A 156 -2.40 31.02 -21.85
N ALA A 157 -3.41 30.53 -21.13
CA ALA A 157 -4.80 30.89 -21.38
C ALA A 157 -5.13 32.32 -20.91
N GLU A 158 -4.33 32.90 -20.01
CA GLU A 158 -4.50 34.26 -19.56
C GLU A 158 -4.13 35.24 -20.69
N LYS A 159 -5.15 35.99 -21.15
CA LYS A 159 -4.94 37.12 -22.05
C LYS A 159 -4.48 38.29 -21.20
N TRP A 160 -3.17 38.42 -21.03
CA TRP A 160 -2.56 39.56 -20.35
C TRP A 160 -2.87 40.85 -21.10
N VAL A 161 -3.90 41.58 -20.65
CA VAL A 161 -4.26 42.90 -21.16
C VAL A 161 -3.79 43.94 -20.16
N GLN A 162 -3.32 45.09 -20.65
CA GLN A 162 -3.03 46.24 -19.81
C GLN A 162 -4.29 46.59 -18.99
N ALA A 163 -4.13 46.72 -17.68
CA ALA A 163 -5.23 47.13 -16.84
C ALA A 163 -5.64 48.56 -17.22
N GLU A 164 -6.92 48.76 -17.57
CA GLU A 164 -7.47 50.10 -17.83
C GLU A 164 -7.50 50.88 -16.50
N VAL A 165 -6.46 51.67 -16.26
CA VAL A 165 -6.37 52.54 -15.09
C VAL A 165 -7.06 53.86 -15.40
N SER A 166 -8.00 54.27 -14.54
CA SER A 166 -8.62 55.58 -14.70
C SER A 166 -7.58 56.69 -14.57
N ALA A 167 -7.70 57.75 -15.38
CA ALA A 167 -6.75 58.87 -15.37
C ALA A 167 -6.53 59.48 -13.97
N LYS A 168 -7.54 59.42 -13.10
CA LYS A 168 -7.44 59.85 -11.69
C LYS A 168 -6.44 59.00 -10.90
N ARG A 169 -6.49 57.67 -11.02
CA ARG A 169 -5.55 56.76 -10.34
C ARG A 169 -4.15 56.86 -10.92
N GLN A 170 -4.03 57.01 -12.25
CA GLN A 170 -2.73 57.18 -12.90
C GLN A 170 -2.01 58.43 -12.36
N ARG A 171 -2.68 59.58 -12.29
CA ARG A 171 -2.11 60.80 -11.71
C ARG A 171 -1.68 60.66 -10.25
N GLN A 172 -2.38 59.84 -9.46
CA GLN A 172 -1.99 59.58 -8.07
C GLN A 172 -0.71 58.74 -7.99
N LEU A 173 -0.58 57.73 -8.86
CA LEU A 173 0.64 56.95 -8.97
C LEU A 173 1.83 57.81 -9.43
N ASP A 174 1.62 58.66 -10.44
CA ASP A 174 2.66 59.55 -10.96
C ASP A 174 3.12 60.56 -9.89
N ALA A 175 2.20 61.05 -9.04
CA ALA A 175 2.53 61.94 -7.94
C ALA A 175 3.35 61.23 -6.83
N LEU A 176 3.00 59.99 -6.49
CA LEU A 176 3.75 59.18 -5.52
C LEU A 176 5.13 58.75 -6.04
N ALA A 177 5.29 58.60 -7.36
CA ALA A 177 6.56 58.24 -7.99
C ALA A 177 7.53 59.42 -8.13
N ALA A 178 7.05 60.65 -7.95
CA ALA A 178 7.83 61.88 -8.06
C ALA A 178 8.32 62.44 -6.70
N GLU A 179 7.91 61.83 -5.58
CA GLU A 179 8.47 62.03 -4.23
C GLU A 179 9.69 61.15 -4.00
#